data_AF-A0A4Y2C5I5-F1
#
_entry.id   AF-A0A4Y2C5I5-F1
#
_cell.length_a   1.000
_cell.length_b   1.000
_cell.length_c   1.000
_cell.angle_alpha   90.00
_cell.angle_beta   90.00
_cell.angle_gamma   90.00
#
_symmetry.space_group_name_H-M   'P 1'
#
loop_
_entity.id
_entity.type
_entity.pdbx_description
1 polymer ?
#
loop_
_entity_poly.entity_id
_entity_poly.type
_entity_poly.pdbx_seq_one_letter_code
_entity_poly.pdbx_strand_id
1 'polypeptide(L)'
;MKKLSKEDINSGIAGFLGFVTFGLILGTTRLSSLLFVAAITRYNVDRERASFPFILCYMTRNTIGPLVGFSVKLFGLRAVTISGCLFSAIGIGSCFFAEDIVTVTILWGVVYGKIICNF
;
A
#
# COMPACT_ATOMS: atom_id res chain seq x y z
N MET A 1 -32.02 23.31 14.01
CA MET A 1 -30.84 22.80 13.27
C MET A 1 -29.58 23.17 14.03
N LYS A 2 -28.92 22.21 14.67
CA LYS A 2 -27.65 22.44 15.39
C LYS A 2 -26.63 22.94 14.36
N LYS A 3 -26.03 24.11 14.56
CA LYS A 3 -24.92 24.59 13.72
C LYS A 3 -23.79 23.59 13.88
N LEU A 4 -23.52 22.82 12.83
CA LEU A 4 -22.48 21.82 12.79
C LEU A 4 -21.13 22.53 13.01
N SER A 5 -20.39 22.15 14.05
CA SER A 5 -19.10 22.78 14.34
C SER A 5 -18.09 22.39 13.24
N LYS A 6 -17.09 23.25 12.96
CA LYS A 6 -16.02 22.93 12.02
C LYS A 6 -15.30 21.62 12.37
N GLU A 7 -15.31 21.25 13.65
CA GLU A 7 -14.73 20.02 14.19
C GLU A 7 -15.53 18.76 13.79
N ASP A 8 -16.85 18.85 13.76
CA ASP A 8 -17.73 17.75 13.32
C ASP A 8 -17.56 17.47 11.82
N ILE A 9 -17.41 18.54 11.02
CA ILE A 9 -17.17 18.44 9.57
C ILE A 9 -15.81 17.79 9.30
N ASN A 10 -14.75 18.23 10.01
CA ASN A 10 -13.42 17.64 9.87
C ASN A 10 -13.37 16.17 10.30
N SER A 11 -14.12 15.81 11.34
CA SER A 11 -14.23 14.42 11.80
C SER A 11 -14.96 13.54 10.77
N GLY A 12 -16.02 14.05 10.15
CA GLY A 12 -16.72 13.38 9.06
C GLY A 12 -15.80 13.14 7.84
N ILE A 13 -15.00 14.14 7.46
CA ILE A 13 -14.03 14.02 6.37
C ILE A 13 -12.94 12.99 6.70
N ALA A 14 -12.41 13.01 7.93
CA ALA A 14 -11.40 12.05 8.36
C ALA A 14 -11.94 10.60 8.33
N GLY A 15 -13.18 10.38 8.78
CA GLY A 15 -13.83 9.08 8.70
C GLY A 15 -14.00 8.58 7.27
N PHE A 16 -14.41 9.46 6.35
CA PHE A 16 -14.55 9.10 4.93
C PHE A 16 -13.20 8.78 4.28
N LEU A 17 -12.14 9.56 4.57
CA LEU A 17 -10.80 9.30 4.07
C LEU A 17 -10.24 7.96 4.58
N GLY A 18 -10.47 7.63 5.85
CA GLY A 18 -10.12 6.32 6.40
C GLY A 18 -10.85 5.18 5.70
N PHE A 19 -12.16 5.34 5.45
CA PHE A 19 -12.95 4.35 4.71
C PHE A 19 -12.42 4.11 3.29
N VAL A 20 -12.13 5.18 2.54
CA VAL A 20 -11.58 5.08 1.17
C VAL A 20 -10.21 4.39 1.19
N THR A 21 -9.33 4.77 2.11
CA THR A 21 -7.98 4.20 2.22
C THR A 21 -8.04 2.71 2.55
N PHE A 22 -8.84 2.33 3.54
CA PHE A 22 -9.03 0.93 3.92
C PHE A 22 -9.66 0.09 2.79
N GLY A 23 -10.64 0.68 2.07
CA GLY A 23 -11.24 0.05 0.89
C GLY A 23 -10.23 -0.23 -0.22
N LEU A 24 -9.32 0.70 -0.50
CA LEU A 24 -8.25 0.52 -1.48
C LEU A 24 -7.25 -0.57 -1.05
N ILE A 25 -6.91 -0.66 0.23
CA ILE A 25 -6.02 -1.71 0.76
C ILE A 25 -6.66 -3.10 0.63
N LEU A 26 -7.95 -3.23 0.93
CA LEU A 26 -8.66 -4.50 0.75
C LEU A 26 -8.80 -4.87 -0.72
N GLY A 27 -9.09 -3.90 -1.59
CA GLY A 27 -9.18 -4.09 -3.03
C GLY A 27 -7.87 -4.58 -3.65
N THR A 28 -6.74 -3.97 -3.28
CA THR A 28 -5.41 -4.36 -3.77
C THR A 28 -5.02 -5.77 -3.35
N THR A 29 -5.41 -6.19 -2.14
CA THR A 29 -5.21 -7.58 -1.67
C THR A 29 -5.96 -8.58 -2.57
N ARG A 30 -7.17 -8.24 -3.03
CA ARG A 30 -7.92 -9.09 -3.97
C ARG A 30 -7.36 -9.06 -5.39
N LEU A 31 -6.88 -7.91 -5.85
CA LEU A 31 -6.25 -7.79 -7.18
C LEU A 31 -4.90 -8.52 -7.24
N SER A 32 -4.21 -8.67 -6.12
CA SER A 32 -2.91 -9.35 -6.05
C SER A 32 -2.95 -10.80 -6.56
N SER A 33 -4.08 -11.51 -6.39
CA SER A 33 -4.22 -12.88 -6.92
C SER A 33 -4.35 -12.91 -8.44
N LEU A 34 -4.97 -11.90 -9.06
CA LEU A 34 -5.00 -11.75 -10.51
C LEU A 34 -3.62 -11.39 -11.06
N LEU A 35 -2.92 -10.49 -10.37
CA LEU A 35 -1.56 -10.09 -10.71
C LEU A 35 -0.56 -11.25 -10.59
N PHE A 36 -0.76 -12.15 -9.62
CA PHE A 36 0.01 -13.37 -9.51
C PHE A 36 -0.12 -14.27 -10.75
N VAL A 37 -1.35 -14.50 -11.23
CA VAL A 37 -1.59 -15.27 -12.44
C VAL A 37 -0.99 -14.57 -13.66
N ALA A 38 -1.16 -13.26 -13.78
CA ALA A 38 -0.57 -12.47 -14.86
C ALA A 38 0.96 -12.50 -14.84
N ALA A 39 1.59 -12.46 -13.67
CA ALA A 39 3.05 -12.51 -13.50
C ALA A 39 3.64 -13.85 -13.97
N ILE A 40 2.98 -14.97 -13.67
CA ILE A 40 3.39 -16.30 -14.17
C ILE A 40 3.42 -16.30 -15.70
N THR A 41 2.36 -15.81 -16.34
CA THR A 41 2.26 -15.78 -17.81
C THR A 41 3.24 -14.78 -18.44
N ARG A 42 3.47 -13.63 -17.81
CA ARG A 42 4.34 -12.55 -18.29
C ARG A 42 5.82 -12.92 -18.21
N TYR A 43 6.25 -13.45 -17.08
CA TYR A 43 7.67 -13.71 -16.79
C TYR A 43 8.07 -15.18 -16.99
N ASN A 44 7.10 -16.07 -17.29
CA ASN A 44 7.31 -17.51 -17.51
C ASN A 44 8.13 -18.16 -16.38
N VAL A 45 7.72 -17.87 -15.14
CA VAL A 45 8.39 -18.35 -13.93
C VAL A 45 7.48 -19.31 -13.15
N ASP A 46 8.10 -20.13 -12.31
CA ASP A 46 7.39 -21.02 -11.40
C ASP A 46 6.44 -20.27 -10.46
N ARG A 47 5.35 -20.94 -10.07
CA ARG A 47 4.38 -20.43 -9.09
C ARG A 47 5.03 -19.99 -7.78
N GLU A 48 6.05 -20.71 -7.32
CA GLU A 48 6.76 -20.37 -6.08
C GLU A 48 7.42 -18.99 -6.19
N ARG A 49 8.19 -18.76 -7.26
CA ARG A 49 8.86 -17.47 -7.50
C ARG A 49 7.87 -16.34 -7.76
N ALA A 50 6.76 -16.63 -8.43
CA ALA A 50 5.71 -15.64 -8.66
C ALA A 50 4.97 -15.23 -7.38
N SER A 51 4.88 -16.11 -6.38
CA SER A 51 4.14 -15.82 -5.14
C SER A 51 4.95 -14.96 -4.15
N PHE A 52 6.28 -15.05 -4.24
CA PHE A 52 7.22 -14.38 -3.37
C PHE A 52 7.02 -12.85 -3.24
N PRO A 53 6.86 -12.05 -4.32
CA PRO A 53 6.60 -10.61 -4.21
C PRO A 53 5.35 -10.28 -3.37
N PHE A 54 4.29 -11.08 -3.50
CA PHE A 54 3.03 -10.87 -2.80
C PHE A 54 3.13 -11.24 -1.32
N ILE A 55 3.77 -12.36 -1.00
CA ILE A 55 4.03 -12.79 0.37
C ILE A 55 4.92 -11.78 1.08
N LEU A 56 5.99 -11.32 0.42
CA LEU A 56 6.91 -10.33 0.99
C LEU A 56 6.20 -9.00 1.27
N CYS A 57 5.32 -8.55 0.37
CA CYS A 57 4.48 -7.37 0.60
C CYS A 57 3.60 -7.55 1.85
N TYR A 58 3.01 -8.73 2.03
CA TYR A 58 2.16 -9.02 3.19
C TYR A 58 2.94 -9.07 4.50
N MET A 59 4.12 -9.70 4.51
CA MET A 59 5.00 -9.72 5.68
C MET A 59 5.46 -8.32 6.04
N THR A 60 5.96 -7.57 5.05
CA THR A 60 6.44 -6.19 5.22
C THR A 60 5.34 -5.30 5.80
N ARG A 61 4.10 -5.44 5.33
CA ARG A 61 2.94 -4.74 5.87
C ARG A 61 2.70 -5.05 7.35
N ASN A 62 2.79 -6.30 7.77
CA ASN A 62 2.55 -6.64 9.17
C ASN A 62 3.68 -6.18 10.10
N THR A 63 4.93 -6.24 9.63
CA THR A 63 6.10 -5.86 10.44
C THR A 63 6.28 -4.34 10.57
N ILE A 64 5.78 -3.56 9.62
CA ILE A 64 6.06 -2.11 9.54
C ILE A 64 5.00 -1.24 10.25
N GLY A 65 3.87 -1.83 10.67
CA GLY A 65 2.86 -1.14 11.47
C GLY A 65 3.41 -0.35 12.67
N PRO A 66 4.25 -0.96 13.55
CA PRO A 66 4.87 -0.25 14.67
C PRO A 66 5.80 0.90 14.26
N LEU A 67 6.60 0.70 13.20
CA LEU A 67 7.52 1.72 12.68
C LEU A 67 6.77 2.92 12.10
N VAL A 68 5.64 2.69 11.42
CA VAL A 68 4.78 3.75 10.90
C VAL A 68 4.08 4.48 12.05
N GLY A 69 3.58 3.77 13.06
CA GLY A 69 3.00 4.38 14.25
C GLY A 69 3.97 5.32 14.97
N PHE A 70 5.25 4.91 15.09
CA PHE A 70 6.30 5.77 15.63
C PHE A 70 6.59 6.98 14.73
N SER A 71 6.65 6.78 13.41
CA SER A 71 6.90 7.85 12.44
C SER A 71 5.78 8.89 12.39
N VAL A 72 4.52 8.47 12.54
CA VAL A 72 3.35 9.36 12.66
C VAL A 72 3.46 10.26 13.88
N LYS A 73 4.00 9.75 15.00
CA LYS A 73 4.22 10.55 16.21
C LYS A 73 5.30 11.63 16.02
N LEU A 74 6.31 11.37 15.17
CA LEU A 74 7.41 12.30 14.89
C LEU A 74 7.07 13.34 13.82
N PHE A 75 6.50 12.92 12.67
CA PHE A 75 6.30 13.76 11.49
C PHE A 75 4.84 14.19 11.29
N GLY A 76 3.92 13.66 12.10
CA GLY A 76 2.49 13.89 11.97
C GLY A 76 1.84 12.99 10.89
N LEU A 77 0.55 12.69 11.10
CA LEU A 77 -0.20 11.76 10.25
C LEU A 77 -0.21 12.19 8.77
N ARG A 78 -0.50 13.46 8.49
CA ARG A 78 -0.66 13.97 7.12
C ARG A 78 0.61 13.84 6.27
N ALA A 79 1.77 14.15 6.83
CA ALA A 79 3.04 14.09 6.08
C ALA A 79 3.41 12.63 5.77
N VAL A 80 3.20 11.72 6.73
CA VAL A 80 3.48 10.28 6.55
C VAL A 80 2.52 9.65 5.53
N THR A 81 1.25 10.07 5.50
CA THR A 81 0.27 9.57 4.52
C THR A 81 0.57 10.09 3.10
N ILE A 82 0.87 11.39 2.94
CA ILE A 82 1.17 11.96 1.61
C ILE A 82 2.46 11.36 1.03
N SER A 83 3.53 11.31 1.83
CA SER A 83 4.78 10.68 1.40
C SER A 83 4.57 9.22 1.04
N GLY A 84 3.79 8.49 1.85
CA GLY A 84 3.38 7.12 1.53
C GLY A 84 2.71 7.01 0.17
N CYS A 85 1.62 7.76 -0.07
CA CYS A 85 0.93 7.73 -1.36
C CYS A 85 1.85 8.03 -2.54
N LEU A 86 2.79 8.98 -2.40
CA LEU A 86 3.74 9.34 -3.45
C LEU A 86 4.69 8.19 -3.78
N PHE A 87 5.32 7.59 -2.77
CA PHE A 87 6.21 6.44 -2.96
C PHE A 87 5.46 5.21 -3.49
N SER A 88 4.21 5.00 -3.06
CA SER A 88 3.32 3.95 -3.55
C SER A 88 3.07 4.06 -5.05
N ALA A 89 2.71 5.26 -5.51
CA ALA A 89 2.46 5.55 -6.92
C ALA A 89 3.72 5.35 -7.77
N ILE A 90 4.88 5.79 -7.27
CA ILE A 90 6.18 5.59 -7.94
C ILE A 90 6.54 4.09 -7.99
N GLY A 91 6.32 3.35 -6.89
CA GLY A 91 6.59 1.92 -6.82
C GLY A 91 5.76 1.10 -7.81
N ILE A 92 4.45 1.35 -7.89
CA ILE A 92 3.61 0.69 -8.91
C ILE A 92 3.97 1.16 -10.31
N GLY A 93 4.13 2.48 -10.52
CA GLY A 93 4.45 3.04 -11.83
C GLY A 93 5.77 2.51 -12.39
N SER A 94 6.78 2.30 -11.54
CA SER A 94 8.05 1.70 -11.93
C SER A 94 7.95 0.19 -12.21
N CYS A 95 6.99 -0.53 -11.61
CA CYS A 95 6.73 -1.94 -11.96
C CYS A 95 6.30 -2.11 -13.42
N PHE A 96 5.78 -1.07 -14.08
CA PHE A 96 5.45 -1.14 -15.51
C PHE A 96 6.69 -1.35 -16.40
N PHE A 97 7.85 -0.84 -15.97
CA PHE A 97 9.12 -0.98 -16.68
C PHE A 97 9.95 -2.19 -16.22
N ALA A 98 9.43 -2.97 -15.26
CA ALA A 98 10.15 -4.13 -14.75
C ALA A 98 10.12 -5.26 -15.80
N GLU A 99 11.30 -5.67 -16.27
CA GLU A 99 11.46 -6.83 -17.16
C GLU A 99 11.68 -8.14 -16.38
N ASP A 100 11.96 -8.04 -15.07
CA ASP A 100 12.26 -9.18 -14.21
C ASP A 100 11.38 -9.19 -12.94
N ILE A 101 11.02 -10.38 -12.50
CA ILE A 101 10.20 -10.60 -11.31
C ILE A 101 10.93 -10.22 -10.01
N VAL A 102 12.26 -10.20 -10.01
CA VAL A 102 13.05 -9.73 -8.87
C VAL A 102 12.87 -8.22 -8.67
N THR A 103 12.84 -7.46 -9.77
CA THR A 103 12.58 -6.01 -9.75
C THR A 103 11.17 -5.73 -9.24
N VAL A 104 10.18 -6.53 -9.68
CA VAL A 104 8.82 -6.49 -9.13
C VAL A 104 8.80 -6.84 -7.66
N THR A 105 9.60 -7.80 -7.20
CA THR A 105 9.69 -8.18 -5.77
C THR A 105 10.22 -7.06 -4.90
N ILE A 106 11.21 -6.30 -5.37
CA ILE A 106 11.76 -5.18 -4.61
C ILE A 106 10.77 -4.01 -4.62
N LEU A 107 10.24 -3.63 -5.79
CA LEU A 107 9.32 -2.50 -5.93
C LEU A 107 7.96 -2.77 -5.26
N TRP A 108 7.38 -3.95 -5.47
CA TRP A 108 6.08 -4.33 -4.90
C TRP A 108 6.21 -4.81 -3.46
N GLY A 109 7.21 -5.64 -3.15
CA GLY A 109 7.36 -6.19 -1.80
C GLY A 109 7.84 -5.15 -0.79
N VAL A 110 8.85 -4.36 -1.14
CA VAL A 110 9.52 -3.45 -0.21
C VAL A 110 8.96 -2.04 -0.32
N VAL A 111 8.87 -1.46 -1.52
CA VAL A 111 8.45 -0.06 -1.68
C VAL A 111 6.96 0.08 -1.46
N TYR A 112 6.13 -0.79 -2.05
CA TYR A 112 4.69 -0.73 -1.84
C TYR A 112 4.28 -1.22 -0.43
N GLY A 113 4.89 -2.31 0.05
CA GLY A 113 4.62 -2.91 1.36
C GLY A 113 4.93 -2.01 2.56
N LYS A 114 5.96 -1.15 2.47
CA LYS A 114 6.32 -0.19 3.54
C LYS A 114 5.23 0.84 3.83
N ILE A 115 4.39 1.10 2.85
CA ILE A 115 3.72 2.38 2.69
C ILE A 115 2.21 2.26 2.81
N ILE A 116 1.66 1.06 2.55
CA ILE A 116 0.26 0.69 2.77
C ILE A 116 -0.13 0.62 4.26
N CYS A 117 0.82 0.73 5.18
CA CYS A 117 0.56 0.81 6.63
C CYS A 117 0.12 2.19 7.13
N ASN A 118 -0.14 3.14 6.23
CA ASN A 118 -0.82 4.37 6.60
C ASN A 118 -2.32 4.10 6.79
N PHE A 119 -2.68 3.66 7.99
CA PHE A 119 -4.03 3.55 8.57
C PHE A 119 -5.09 2.78 7.76
#